data_AF-A0AAU5R5E5-F1
#
_entry.id   AF-A0AAU5R5E5-F1
#
_cell.length_a   1.000
_cell.length_b   1.000
_cell.length_c   1.000
_cell.angle_alpha   90.00
_cell.angle_beta   90.00
_cell.angle_gamma   90.00
#
_symmetry.space_group_name_H-M   'P 1'
#
loop_
_entity.id
_entity.type
_entity.pdbx_description
1 polymer ?
#
loop_
_entity_poly.entity_id
_entity_poly.type
_entity_poly.pdbx_seq_one_letter_code
_entity_poly.pdbx_strand_id
1 'polypeptide(L)'
;MTGKSPRDRPRNNSRPTNPFISEAQNTERSVRLLAAQRRLYQDAKLIHNIRLTIVLTAGAIGVSLALYFPAARAHIGFTSAAILLLISVLGSAREKRKSKEAASVQEEFDTSVFQLPWNSVLSDRPTNALVVEAAHRHKGGGLENWYGNTSTLVRPLDILVCQRSNLAWGVSSHRRWAAVIMSAMITWIAAIVLVCYFLQLSFASSMFAVVTPLVPTFREYIEMWRSNAESVQVKEKTESKISEIWESALEGRGLPSIKKCREIQDRLCLIRQTNAIIPDWFYWIFRKKAEKVMRVSSNDYVDQARTRGLA
;
A
#
# COMPACT_ATOMS: atom_id res chain seq x y z
N MET A 1 22.12 3.54 56.65
CA MET A 1 21.24 2.88 55.66
C MET A 1 19.91 3.60 55.66
N THR A 2 19.78 4.67 54.88
CA THR A 2 18.59 5.52 54.82
C THR A 2 17.70 5.05 53.65
N GLY A 3 16.51 4.54 53.99
CA GLY A 3 15.54 4.04 53.03
C GLY A 3 15.00 5.14 52.12
N LYS A 4 15.03 4.91 50.81
CA LYS A 4 14.36 5.76 49.83
C LYS A 4 12.83 5.59 49.97
N SER A 5 12.16 6.72 50.17
CA SER A 5 10.71 6.88 50.16
C SER A 5 10.08 6.46 48.81
N PRO A 6 8.92 5.78 48.80
CA PRO A 6 8.29 5.27 47.58
C PRO A 6 7.49 6.33 46.79
N ARG A 7 8.01 7.56 46.64
CA ARG A 7 7.28 8.69 46.02
C ARG A 7 7.82 9.21 44.68
N ASP A 8 8.67 8.46 43.98
CA ASP A 8 9.13 8.85 42.64
C ASP A 8 8.72 7.83 41.55
N ARG A 9 7.42 7.52 41.46
CA ARG A 9 6.87 7.07 40.18
C ARG A 9 6.63 8.32 39.33
N PRO A 10 7.17 8.43 38.11
CA PRO A 10 6.84 9.55 37.23
C PRO A 10 5.32 9.60 37.05
N ARG A 11 4.70 10.72 37.45
CA ARG A 11 3.29 10.98 37.17
C ARG A 11 3.12 11.00 35.66
N ASN A 12 2.59 9.91 35.13
CA ASN A 12 2.33 9.73 33.73
C ASN A 12 1.23 10.71 33.30
N ASN A 13 1.63 11.84 32.74
CA ASN A 13 0.73 12.89 32.28
C ASN A 13 0.05 12.57 30.93
N SER A 14 0.09 11.31 30.46
CA SER A 14 -0.63 10.93 29.24
C SER A 14 -2.10 10.71 29.54
N ARG A 15 -2.89 11.77 29.34
CA ARG A 15 -4.35 11.64 29.30
C ARG A 15 -4.70 10.64 28.20
N PRO A 16 -5.61 9.68 28.45
CA PRO A 16 -6.08 8.77 27.42
C PRO A 16 -6.73 9.53 26.27
N THR A 17 -6.76 8.90 25.09
CA THR A 17 -7.50 9.40 23.94
C THR A 17 -8.98 9.54 24.33
N ASN A 18 -9.54 10.75 24.22
CA ASN A 18 -10.93 11.01 24.60
C ASN A 18 -11.72 11.63 23.42
N PRO A 19 -12.69 10.94 22.83
CA PRO A 19 -13.10 9.56 23.12
C PRO A 19 -12.00 8.54 22.73
N PHE A 20 -12.08 7.31 23.24
CA PHE A 20 -11.10 6.27 22.93
C PHE A 20 -11.11 5.94 21.42
N ILE A 21 -10.01 5.38 20.90
CA ILE A 21 -9.91 4.98 19.48
C ILE A 21 -11.04 3.98 19.11
N SER A 22 -11.37 3.04 20.01
CA SER A 22 -12.47 2.08 19.88
C SER A 22 -13.84 2.74 19.65
N GLU A 23 -14.05 3.96 20.14
CA GLU A 23 -15.29 4.71 20.01
C GLU A 23 -15.23 5.69 18.84
N ALA A 24 -14.14 6.48 18.75
CA ALA A 24 -13.95 7.51 17.74
C ALA A 24 -14.01 6.97 16.30
N GLN A 25 -13.51 5.74 16.09
CA GLN A 25 -13.50 5.09 14.77
C GLN A 25 -14.90 4.71 14.27
N ASN A 26 -15.88 4.58 15.16
CA ASN A 26 -17.23 4.10 14.85
C ASN A 26 -18.25 5.25 14.70
N THR A 27 -17.80 6.51 14.73
CA THR A 27 -18.68 7.65 14.41
C THR A 27 -19.11 7.64 12.95
N GLU A 28 -20.26 8.23 12.62
CA GLU A 28 -20.74 8.31 11.23
C GLU A 28 -19.72 8.95 10.29
N ARG A 29 -19.02 9.99 10.76
CA ARG A 29 -17.96 10.67 10.00
C ARG A 29 -16.81 9.71 9.69
N SER A 30 -16.35 8.96 10.69
CA SER A 30 -15.25 8.00 10.55
C SER A 30 -15.61 6.87 9.58
N VAL A 31 -16.81 6.30 9.71
CA VAL A 31 -17.32 5.26 8.79
C VAL A 31 -17.44 5.80 7.37
N ARG A 32 -17.89 7.05 7.18
CA ARG A 32 -17.95 7.71 5.87
C ARG A 32 -16.57 7.90 5.24
N LEU A 33 -15.57 8.32 6.02
CA LEU A 33 -14.19 8.42 5.55
C LEU A 33 -13.64 7.05 5.13
N LEU A 34 -13.93 5.99 5.90
CA LEU A 34 -13.54 4.62 5.56
C LEU A 34 -14.22 4.12 4.28
N ALA A 35 -15.51 4.40 4.08
CA ALA A 35 -16.22 4.08 2.85
C ALA A 35 -15.58 4.80 1.64
N ALA A 36 -15.31 6.10 1.78
CA ALA A 36 -14.72 6.94 0.74
C ALA A 36 -13.32 6.45 0.34
N GLN A 37 -12.41 6.23 1.29
CA GLN A 37 -11.06 5.75 0.97
C GLN A 37 -11.10 4.37 0.29
N ARG A 38 -11.94 3.44 0.76
CA ARG A 38 -12.06 2.12 0.12
C ARG A 38 -12.50 2.24 -1.32
N ARG A 39 -13.48 3.11 -1.60
CA ARG A 39 -13.95 3.33 -2.96
C ARG A 39 -12.87 3.96 -3.84
N LEU A 40 -12.12 4.94 -3.33
CA LEU A 40 -11.05 5.58 -4.09
C LEU A 40 -9.90 4.62 -4.41
N TYR A 41 -9.51 3.74 -3.48
CA TYR A 41 -8.55 2.67 -3.78
C TYR A 41 -9.09 1.66 -4.79
N GLN A 42 -10.38 1.31 -4.73
CA GLN A 42 -11.01 0.47 -5.74
C GLN A 42 -11.01 1.12 -7.13
N ASP A 43 -11.26 2.43 -7.21
CA ASP A 43 -11.16 3.18 -8.46
C ASP A 43 -9.72 3.18 -9.00
N ALA A 44 -8.72 3.40 -8.15
CA ALA A 44 -7.30 3.30 -8.53
C ALA A 44 -6.98 1.90 -9.07
N LYS A 45 -7.42 0.86 -8.38
CA LYS A 45 -7.25 -0.54 -8.79
C LYS A 45 -7.93 -0.87 -10.11
N LEU A 46 -9.12 -0.33 -10.36
CA LEU A 46 -9.82 -0.50 -11.63
C LEU A 46 -9.04 0.14 -12.78
N ILE A 47 -8.54 1.37 -12.59
CA ILE A 47 -7.71 2.07 -13.58
C ILE A 47 -6.45 1.26 -13.89
N HIS A 48 -5.77 0.76 -12.85
CA HIS A 48 -4.61 -0.09 -12.98
C HIS A 48 -4.89 -1.34 -13.82
N ASN A 49 -5.94 -2.09 -13.45
CA ASN A 49 -6.30 -3.33 -14.13
C ASN A 49 -6.68 -3.08 -15.60
N ILE A 50 -7.51 -2.08 -15.88
CA ILE A 50 -7.90 -1.73 -17.26
C ILE A 50 -6.67 -1.35 -18.08
N ARG A 51 -5.80 -0.48 -17.55
CA ARG A 51 -4.56 -0.07 -18.22
C ARG A 51 -3.69 -1.26 -18.54
N LEU A 52 -3.43 -2.12 -17.55
CA LEU A 52 -2.60 -3.30 -17.71
C LEU A 52 -3.19 -4.25 -18.76
N THR A 53 -4.49 -4.53 -18.70
CA THR A 53 -5.16 -5.38 -19.70
C THR A 53 -5.03 -4.81 -21.11
N ILE A 54 -5.25 -3.49 -21.29
CA ILE A 54 -5.09 -2.84 -22.60
C ILE A 54 -3.66 -2.98 -23.11
N VAL A 55 -2.66 -2.63 -22.28
CA VAL A 55 -1.25 -2.65 -22.68
C VAL A 55 -0.80 -4.06 -23.07
N LEU A 56 -1.20 -5.09 -22.29
CA LEU A 56 -0.85 -6.48 -22.57
C LEU A 56 -1.50 -7.01 -23.85
N THR A 57 -2.82 -6.85 -23.97
CA THR A 57 -3.58 -7.40 -25.10
C THR A 57 -3.25 -6.68 -26.40
N ALA A 58 -3.22 -5.35 -26.39
CA ALA A 58 -2.89 -4.58 -27.58
C ALA A 58 -1.40 -4.69 -27.96
N GLY A 59 -0.50 -4.90 -26.99
CA GLY A 59 0.90 -5.24 -27.27
C GLY A 59 1.03 -6.56 -28.03
N ALA A 60 0.34 -7.61 -27.58
CA ALA A 60 0.30 -8.89 -28.27
C ALA A 60 -0.32 -8.76 -29.69
N ILE A 61 -1.41 -8.01 -29.84
CA ILE A 61 -2.01 -7.71 -31.15
C ILE A 61 -1.01 -6.98 -32.05
N GLY A 62 -0.27 -6.01 -31.51
CA GLY A 62 0.77 -5.28 -32.24
C GLY A 62 1.86 -6.20 -32.79
N VAL A 63 2.30 -7.18 -31.99
CA VAL A 63 3.22 -8.24 -32.44
C VAL A 63 2.61 -9.07 -33.55
N SER A 64 1.38 -9.57 -33.37
CA SER A 64 0.71 -10.39 -34.39
C SER A 64 0.55 -9.66 -35.73
N LEU A 65 0.15 -8.39 -35.70
CA LEU A 65 0.03 -7.56 -36.90
C LEU A 65 1.38 -7.32 -37.57
N ALA A 66 2.43 -7.01 -36.81
CA ALA A 66 3.75 -6.78 -37.37
C ALA A 66 4.35 -8.07 -37.98
N LEU A 67 4.08 -9.24 -37.41
CA LEU A 67 4.47 -10.52 -37.99
C LEU A 67 3.70 -10.82 -39.28
N TYR A 68 2.40 -10.53 -39.31
CA TYR A 68 1.52 -10.76 -40.47
C TYR A 68 1.81 -9.80 -41.65
N PHE A 69 2.25 -8.56 -41.38
CA PHE A 69 2.56 -7.56 -42.40
C PHE A 69 4.06 -7.19 -42.42
N PRO A 70 4.95 -8.01 -43.03
CA PRO A 70 6.39 -7.79 -43.05
C PRO A 70 6.82 -6.40 -43.54
N ALA A 71 6.18 -5.88 -44.59
CA ALA A 71 6.49 -4.58 -45.18
C ALA A 71 6.19 -3.40 -44.24
N ALA A 72 5.29 -3.59 -43.27
CA ALA A 72 4.85 -2.55 -42.35
C ALA A 72 5.37 -2.74 -40.91
N ARG A 73 6.26 -3.71 -40.65
CA ARG A 73 6.78 -4.04 -39.30
C ARG A 73 7.21 -2.83 -38.49
N ALA A 74 8.06 -1.98 -39.08
CA ALA A 74 8.59 -0.80 -38.39
C ALA A 74 7.48 0.20 -38.05
N HIS A 75 6.55 0.45 -38.98
CA HIS A 75 5.42 1.35 -38.77
C HIS A 75 4.47 0.81 -37.69
N ILE A 76 4.08 -0.47 -37.77
CA ILE A 76 3.20 -1.10 -36.78
C ILE A 76 3.87 -1.12 -35.41
N GLY A 77 5.14 -1.54 -35.33
CA GLY A 77 5.90 -1.60 -34.10
C GLY A 77 6.01 -0.25 -33.41
N PHE A 78 6.41 0.79 -34.15
CA PHE A 78 6.56 2.13 -33.60
C PHE A 78 5.22 2.74 -33.18
N THR A 79 4.20 2.67 -34.05
CA THR A 79 2.89 3.28 -33.76
C THR A 79 2.19 2.60 -32.59
N SER A 80 2.21 1.26 -32.53
CA SER A 80 1.67 0.52 -31.38
C SER A 80 2.40 0.88 -30.09
N ALA A 81 3.73 0.90 -30.09
CA ALA A 81 4.52 1.28 -28.93
C ALA A 81 4.22 2.71 -28.46
N ALA A 82 4.15 3.67 -29.38
CA ALA A 82 3.88 5.07 -29.05
C ALA A 82 2.48 5.25 -28.41
N ILE A 83 1.45 4.67 -29.03
CA ILE A 83 0.07 4.74 -28.51
C ILE A 83 -0.03 4.07 -27.14
N LEU A 84 0.54 2.88 -26.99
CA LEU A 84 0.47 2.12 -25.74
C LEU A 84 1.30 2.76 -24.63
N LEU A 85 2.44 3.38 -24.95
CA LEU A 85 3.20 4.19 -23.97
C LEU A 85 2.39 5.39 -23.50
N LEU A 86 1.68 6.08 -24.40
CA LEU A 86 0.82 7.20 -24.02
C LEU A 86 -0.31 6.74 -23.07
N ILE A 87 -1.00 5.65 -23.41
CA ILE A 87 -2.04 5.04 -22.54
C ILE A 87 -1.44 4.66 -21.19
N SER A 88 -0.26 4.02 -21.22
CA SER A 88 0.45 3.57 -20.03
C SER A 88 0.82 4.76 -19.11
N VAL A 89 1.38 5.85 -19.65
CA VAL A 89 1.77 7.04 -18.87
C VAL A 89 0.55 7.75 -18.29
N LEU A 90 -0.46 8.05 -19.12
CA LEU A 90 -1.68 8.76 -18.68
C LEU A 90 -2.48 7.93 -17.66
N GLY A 91 -2.59 6.62 -17.90
CA GLY A 91 -3.24 5.70 -16.99
C GLY A 91 -2.52 5.62 -15.64
N SER A 92 -1.18 5.57 -15.63
CA SER A 92 -0.39 5.60 -14.39
C SER A 92 -0.56 6.92 -13.63
N ALA A 93 -0.60 8.07 -14.31
CA ALA A 93 -0.83 9.35 -13.66
C ALA A 93 -2.22 9.41 -13.00
N ARG A 94 -3.26 8.92 -13.68
CA ARG A 94 -4.63 8.88 -13.15
C ARG A 94 -4.77 7.91 -11.98
N GLU A 95 -4.14 6.74 -12.05
CA GLU A 95 -4.05 5.78 -10.95
C GLU A 95 -3.41 6.43 -9.72
N LYS A 96 -2.20 7.00 -9.88
CA LYS A 96 -1.45 7.64 -8.79
C LYS A 96 -2.25 8.78 -8.14
N ARG A 97 -2.99 9.56 -8.93
CA ARG A 97 -3.88 10.60 -8.39
C ARG A 97 -4.97 10.00 -7.50
N LYS A 98 -5.65 8.93 -7.94
CA LYS A 98 -6.69 8.27 -7.14
C LYS A 98 -6.13 7.64 -5.86
N SER A 99 -4.94 7.04 -5.93
CA SER A 99 -4.24 6.53 -4.74
C SER A 99 -3.90 7.65 -3.74
N LYS A 100 -3.48 8.83 -4.22
CA LYS A 100 -3.24 10.00 -3.35
C LYS A 100 -4.52 10.53 -2.71
N GLU A 101 -5.61 10.65 -3.47
CA GLU A 101 -6.93 11.02 -2.93
C GLU A 101 -7.37 10.03 -1.84
N ALA A 102 -7.24 8.72 -2.10
CA ALA A 102 -7.58 7.67 -1.14
C ALA A 102 -6.73 7.76 0.14
N ALA A 103 -5.41 7.94 0.00
CA ALA A 103 -4.48 8.08 1.11
C ALA A 103 -4.77 9.33 1.94
N SER A 104 -5.13 10.46 1.32
CA SER A 104 -5.53 11.69 2.01
C SER A 104 -6.81 11.50 2.83
N VAL A 105 -7.82 10.83 2.28
CA VAL A 105 -9.04 10.47 3.02
C VAL A 105 -8.75 9.53 4.20
N GLN A 106 -7.88 8.55 3.99
CA GLN A 106 -7.48 7.65 5.07
C GLN A 106 -6.63 8.36 6.14
N GLU A 107 -5.78 9.31 5.75
CA GLU A 107 -5.03 10.14 6.69
C GLU A 107 -5.96 11.02 7.52
N GLU A 108 -7.02 11.58 6.93
CA GLU A 108 -8.05 12.34 7.67
C GLU A 108 -8.75 11.46 8.71
N PHE A 109 -9.07 10.21 8.34
CA PHE A 109 -9.63 9.24 9.28
C PHE A 109 -8.63 8.95 10.42
N ASP A 110 -7.41 8.53 10.10
CA ASP A 110 -6.41 8.13 11.10
C ASP A 110 -6.05 9.28 12.05
N THR A 111 -5.74 10.46 11.50
CA THR A 111 -5.36 11.62 12.32
C THR A 111 -6.51 12.10 13.20
N SER A 112 -7.76 11.99 12.73
CA SER A 112 -8.93 12.33 13.55
C SER A 112 -9.15 11.35 14.70
N VAL A 113 -9.05 10.04 14.45
CA VAL A 113 -9.25 8.99 15.47
C VAL A 113 -8.09 8.97 16.48
N PHE A 114 -6.86 9.17 16.02
CA PHE A 114 -5.68 9.23 16.88
C PHE A 114 -5.51 10.58 17.59
N GLN A 115 -6.28 11.61 17.18
CA GLN A 115 -6.14 12.99 17.63
C GLN A 115 -4.72 13.52 17.39
N LEU A 116 -4.20 13.27 16.18
CA LEU A 116 -2.90 13.77 15.72
C LEU A 116 -3.12 15.04 14.88
N PRO A 117 -2.18 16.01 14.92
CA PRO A 117 -2.30 17.21 14.11
C PRO A 117 -2.17 16.88 12.61
N TRP A 118 -2.97 17.56 11.79
CA TRP A 118 -2.86 17.46 10.33
C TRP A 118 -1.52 18.04 9.85
N ASN A 119 -0.88 17.39 8.89
CA ASN A 119 0.31 17.89 8.23
C ASN A 119 -0.03 18.39 6.82
N SER A 120 -0.22 19.70 6.66
CA SER A 120 -0.57 20.32 5.38
C SER A 120 0.55 20.31 4.34
N VAL A 121 1.81 20.11 4.77
CA VAL A 121 2.95 19.97 3.85
C VAL A 121 2.97 18.59 3.19
N LEU A 122 2.44 17.57 3.88
CA LEU A 122 2.43 16.19 3.40
C LEU A 122 1.31 15.92 2.40
N SER A 123 0.11 16.43 2.68
CA SER A 123 -1.08 16.19 1.86
C SER A 123 -2.07 17.32 2.04
N ASP A 124 -2.77 17.63 0.94
CA ASP A 124 -3.98 18.44 0.99
C ASP A 124 -5.08 17.65 1.71
N ARG A 125 -5.87 18.37 2.50
CA ARG A 125 -7.00 17.80 3.24
C ARG A 125 -8.13 17.48 2.25
N PRO A 126 -8.76 16.30 2.33
CA PRO A 126 -9.78 15.92 1.36
C PRO A 126 -11.00 16.83 1.51
N THR A 127 -11.59 17.23 0.39
CA THR A 127 -12.81 18.03 0.42
C THR A 127 -14.00 17.17 0.87
N ASN A 128 -14.97 17.79 1.55
CA ASN A 128 -16.20 17.10 1.95
C ASN A 128 -16.95 16.53 0.75
N ALA A 129 -16.96 17.24 -0.39
CA ALA A 129 -17.58 16.78 -1.63
C ALA A 129 -16.95 15.46 -2.13
N LEU A 130 -15.62 15.39 -2.19
CA LEU A 130 -14.89 14.16 -2.56
C LEU A 130 -15.26 12.99 -1.65
N VAL A 131 -15.28 13.22 -0.33
CA VAL A 131 -15.60 12.19 0.66
C VAL A 131 -17.03 11.70 0.48
N VAL A 132 -18.01 12.60 0.38
CA VAL A 132 -19.43 12.23 0.25
C VAL A 132 -19.68 11.48 -1.06
N GLU A 133 -19.16 11.98 -2.18
CA GLU A 133 -19.33 11.34 -3.49
C GLU A 133 -18.70 9.94 -3.54
N ALA A 134 -17.49 9.78 -3.01
CA ALA A 134 -16.81 8.49 -2.96
C ALA A 134 -17.52 7.52 -2.00
N ALA A 135 -17.95 7.98 -0.83
CA ALA A 135 -18.67 7.15 0.14
C ALA A 135 -20.00 6.64 -0.43
N HIS A 136 -20.76 7.47 -1.14
CA HIS A 136 -22.03 7.08 -1.77
C HIS A 136 -21.86 5.97 -2.83
N ARG A 137 -20.69 5.92 -3.50
CA ARG A 137 -20.36 4.86 -4.46
C ARG A 137 -19.85 3.57 -3.79
N HIS A 138 -19.62 3.56 -2.48
CA HIS A 138 -19.22 2.37 -1.75
C HIS A 138 -20.43 1.48 -1.45
N LYS A 139 -20.31 0.17 -1.69
CA LYS A 139 -21.38 -0.82 -1.45
C LYS A 139 -20.97 -1.93 -0.48
N GLY A 140 -19.83 -1.79 0.20
CA GLY A 140 -19.28 -2.80 1.12
C GLY A 140 -19.57 -2.51 2.59
N GLY A 141 -19.56 -3.56 3.42
CA GLY A 141 -19.68 -3.46 4.87
C GLY A 141 -18.33 -3.61 5.59
N GLY A 142 -18.38 -3.84 6.91
CA GLY A 142 -17.19 -4.07 7.74
C GLY A 142 -16.28 -2.85 7.85
N LEU A 143 -16.89 -1.67 8.03
CA LEU A 143 -16.21 -0.39 8.22
C LEU A 143 -16.07 -0.02 9.71
N GLU A 144 -16.83 -0.68 10.57
CA GLU A 144 -16.75 -0.53 12.02
C GLU A 144 -15.62 -1.38 12.59
N ASN A 145 -15.11 -0.97 13.75
CA ASN A 145 -14.05 -1.67 14.49
C ASN A 145 -12.81 -1.95 13.60
N TRP A 146 -12.48 -0.99 12.75
CA TRP A 146 -11.30 -0.98 11.88
C TRP A 146 -9.99 -1.22 12.65
N TYR A 147 -9.85 -0.60 13.82
CA TYR A 147 -8.78 -0.83 14.78
C TYR A 147 -9.28 -1.71 15.93
N GLY A 148 -8.44 -2.66 16.35
CA GLY A 148 -8.69 -3.47 17.54
C GLY A 148 -8.81 -2.60 18.79
N ASN A 149 -9.43 -3.14 19.84
CA ASN A 149 -9.60 -2.40 21.09
C ASN A 149 -8.26 -2.19 21.79
N THR A 150 -7.80 -0.93 21.84
CA THR A 150 -6.58 -0.49 22.50
C THR A 150 -6.84 0.35 23.74
N SER A 151 -8.08 0.37 24.26
CA SER A 151 -8.49 1.25 25.38
C SER A 151 -7.72 0.99 26.69
N THR A 152 -7.13 -0.19 26.84
CA THR A 152 -6.33 -0.55 28.01
C THR A 152 -4.90 -0.01 27.94
N LEU A 153 -4.41 0.34 26.74
CA LEU A 153 -3.04 0.81 26.55
C LEU A 153 -2.88 2.28 26.95
N VAL A 154 -1.74 2.57 27.59
CA VAL A 154 -1.34 3.94 27.93
C VAL A 154 -1.04 4.74 26.66
N ARG A 155 -1.57 5.97 26.54
CA ARG A 155 -1.25 6.86 25.41
C ARG A 155 0.25 7.26 25.43
N PRO A 156 0.97 7.27 24.30
CA PRO A 156 0.51 7.00 22.93
C PRO A 156 0.84 5.60 22.40
N LEU A 157 0.96 4.59 23.27
CA LEU A 157 1.12 3.19 22.84
C LEU A 157 -0.15 2.66 22.14
N ASP A 158 -1.33 3.15 22.55
CA ASP A 158 -2.61 2.89 21.87
C ASP A 158 -2.57 3.27 20.38
N ILE A 159 -2.01 4.44 20.05
CA ILE A 159 -1.77 4.89 18.67
C ILE A 159 -0.73 4.00 17.99
N LEU A 160 0.39 3.75 18.66
CA LEU A 160 1.52 3.02 18.08
C LEU A 160 1.13 1.58 17.66
N VAL A 161 0.30 0.90 18.45
CA VAL A 161 -0.26 -0.41 18.08
C VAL A 161 -1.13 -0.31 16.84
N CYS A 162 -2.02 0.70 16.74
CA CYS A 162 -2.86 0.89 15.56
C CYS A 162 -2.00 1.18 14.29
N GLN A 163 -0.95 1.98 14.43
CA GLN A 163 0.00 2.28 13.35
C GLN A 163 0.77 1.04 12.89
N ARG A 164 1.18 0.17 13.83
CA ARG A 164 1.79 -1.13 13.52
C ARG A 164 0.83 -2.02 12.75
N SER A 165 -0.44 -2.11 13.17
CA SER A 165 -1.46 -2.90 12.48
C SER A 165 -1.63 -2.47 11.03
N ASN A 166 -1.49 -1.18 10.71
CA ASN A 166 -1.52 -0.68 9.33
C ASN A 166 -0.34 -1.16 8.46
N LEU A 167 0.82 -1.46 9.05
CA LEU A 167 2.01 -1.97 8.32
C LEU A 167 2.01 -3.49 8.16
N ALA A 168 1.47 -4.20 9.17
CA ALA A 168 1.43 -5.65 9.21
C ALA A 168 0.72 -6.24 7.97
N TRP A 169 -0.17 -5.46 7.35
CA TRP A 169 -0.80 -5.83 6.08
C TRP A 169 0.17 -5.72 4.89
N GLY A 170 0.46 -6.90 4.32
CA GLY A 170 0.86 -7.02 2.93
C GLY A 170 2.35 -7.11 2.64
N VAL A 171 3.26 -6.99 3.60
CA VAL A 171 4.72 -7.14 3.35
C VAL A 171 5.03 -8.48 2.66
N SER A 172 4.55 -9.58 3.24
CA SER A 172 4.76 -10.91 2.65
C SER A 172 4.06 -11.08 1.30
N SER A 173 2.90 -10.45 1.10
CA SER A 173 2.16 -10.48 -0.17
C SER A 173 2.90 -9.71 -1.27
N HIS A 174 3.40 -8.50 -1.00
CA HIS A 174 4.20 -7.71 -1.94
C HIS A 174 5.50 -8.42 -2.30
N ARG A 175 6.19 -9.04 -1.32
CA ARG A 175 7.41 -9.80 -1.58
C ARG A 175 7.17 -10.97 -2.53
N ARG A 176 6.15 -11.78 -2.25
CA ARG A 176 5.79 -12.92 -3.12
C ARG A 176 5.34 -12.44 -4.49
N TRP A 177 4.56 -11.37 -4.55
CA TRP A 177 4.07 -10.83 -5.82
C TRP A 177 5.21 -10.27 -6.67
N ALA A 178 6.17 -9.54 -6.08
CA ALA A 178 7.37 -9.10 -6.77
C ALA A 178 8.18 -10.28 -7.34
N ALA A 179 8.34 -11.37 -6.57
CA ALA A 179 8.99 -12.57 -7.07
C ALA A 179 8.24 -13.20 -8.25
N VAL A 180 6.90 -13.30 -8.18
CA VAL A 180 6.07 -13.82 -9.28
C VAL A 180 6.19 -12.95 -10.54
N ILE A 181 6.17 -11.61 -10.40
CA ILE A 181 6.36 -10.69 -11.53
C ILE A 181 7.74 -10.90 -12.16
N MET A 182 8.79 -11.03 -11.35
CA MET A 182 10.15 -11.27 -11.84
C MET A 182 10.24 -12.60 -12.60
N SER A 183 9.72 -13.69 -12.03
CA SER A 183 9.68 -14.99 -12.70
C SER A 183 8.91 -14.94 -14.02
N ALA A 184 7.73 -14.31 -14.02
CA ALA A 184 6.92 -14.14 -15.23
C ALA A 184 7.67 -13.33 -16.32
N MET A 185 8.38 -12.28 -15.93
CA MET A 185 9.19 -11.47 -16.85
C MET A 185 10.33 -12.29 -17.49
N ILE A 186 11.03 -13.11 -16.71
CA ILE A 186 12.09 -14.00 -17.22
C ILE A 186 11.52 -15.03 -18.20
N THR A 187 10.43 -15.71 -17.83
CA THR A 187 9.75 -16.68 -18.70
C THR A 187 9.29 -16.02 -19.99
N TRP A 188 8.78 -14.79 -19.92
CA TRP A 188 8.28 -14.09 -21.09
C TRP A 188 9.40 -13.63 -22.03
N ILE A 189 10.54 -13.16 -21.50
CA ILE A 189 11.73 -12.86 -22.31
C ILE A 189 12.23 -14.14 -23.01
N ALA A 190 12.31 -15.27 -22.30
CA ALA A 190 12.68 -16.54 -22.91
C ALA A 190 11.73 -16.95 -24.04
N ALA A 191 10.42 -16.77 -23.84
CA ALA A 191 9.42 -17.04 -24.89
C ALA A 191 9.61 -16.14 -26.12
N ILE A 192 9.90 -14.85 -25.93
CA ILE A 192 10.19 -13.92 -27.04
C ILE A 192 11.42 -14.38 -27.84
N VAL A 193 12.50 -14.77 -27.14
CA VAL A 193 13.71 -15.29 -27.80
C VAL A 193 13.40 -16.55 -28.62
N LEU A 194 12.64 -17.49 -28.06
CA LEU A 194 12.23 -18.71 -28.76
C LEU A 194 11.37 -18.39 -30.00
N VAL A 195 10.41 -17.46 -29.90
CA VAL A 195 9.60 -17.04 -31.04
C VAL A 195 10.46 -16.45 -32.15
N CYS A 196 11.38 -15.54 -31.82
CA CYS A 196 12.29 -14.95 -32.81
C CYS A 196 13.18 -16.02 -33.47
N TYR A 197 13.67 -17.00 -32.70
CA TYR A 197 14.49 -18.11 -33.18
C TYR A 197 13.72 -19.03 -34.13
N PHE A 198 12.54 -19.54 -33.72
CA PHE A 198 11.74 -20.47 -34.52
C PHE A 198 11.15 -19.83 -35.78
N LEU A 199 10.86 -18.52 -35.74
CA LEU A 199 10.42 -17.77 -36.93
C LEU A 199 11.58 -17.29 -37.81
N GLN A 200 12.83 -17.62 -37.45
CA GLN A 200 14.04 -17.23 -38.20
C GLN A 200 14.09 -15.72 -38.51
N LEU A 201 13.64 -14.90 -37.57
CA LEU A 201 13.59 -13.45 -37.77
C LEU A 201 15.01 -12.87 -37.76
N SER A 202 15.30 -11.97 -38.71
CA SER A 202 16.50 -11.14 -38.62
C SER A 202 16.48 -10.30 -37.34
N PHE A 203 17.64 -9.82 -36.90
CA PHE A 203 17.71 -8.94 -35.73
C PHE A 203 16.78 -7.73 -35.86
N ALA A 204 16.81 -7.04 -37.00
CA ALA A 204 15.93 -5.90 -37.27
C ALA A 204 14.44 -6.30 -37.24
N SER A 205 14.08 -7.44 -37.83
CA SER A 205 12.70 -7.94 -37.80
C SER A 205 12.25 -8.28 -36.38
N SER A 206 13.12 -8.88 -35.57
CA SER A 206 12.84 -9.19 -34.16
C SER A 206 12.60 -7.91 -33.35
N MET A 207 13.43 -6.88 -33.57
CA MET A 207 13.26 -5.60 -32.90
C MET A 207 11.93 -4.96 -33.25
N PHE A 208 11.64 -4.75 -34.53
CA PHE A 208 10.44 -4.02 -34.94
C PHE A 208 9.16 -4.81 -34.80
N ALA A 209 9.18 -6.12 -35.08
CA ALA A 209 7.97 -6.93 -35.08
C ALA A 209 7.59 -7.49 -33.71
N VAL A 210 8.56 -7.69 -32.81
CA VAL A 210 8.32 -8.34 -31.51
C VAL A 210 8.66 -7.41 -30.35
N VAL A 211 9.87 -6.86 -30.30
CA VAL A 211 10.32 -6.10 -29.13
C VAL A 211 9.65 -4.74 -29.02
N THR A 212 9.64 -3.94 -30.09
CA THR A 212 9.10 -2.57 -30.08
C THR A 212 7.63 -2.52 -29.63
N PRO A 213 6.68 -3.31 -30.18
CA PRO A 213 5.30 -3.33 -29.70
C PRO A 213 5.15 -3.67 -28.21
N LEU A 214 6.11 -4.43 -27.65
CA LEU A 214 6.08 -4.91 -26.27
C LEU A 214 6.80 -4.01 -25.27
N VAL A 215 7.53 -2.97 -25.71
CA VAL A 215 8.18 -1.98 -24.82
C VAL A 215 7.24 -1.42 -23.74
N PRO A 216 6.00 -0.97 -24.04
CA PRO A 216 5.08 -0.49 -23.01
C PRO A 216 4.71 -1.57 -22.00
N THR A 217 4.62 -2.83 -22.42
CA THR A 217 4.36 -3.94 -21.51
C THR A 217 5.55 -4.19 -20.59
N PHE A 218 6.78 -4.19 -21.11
CA PHE A 218 7.98 -4.29 -20.27
C PHE A 218 8.04 -3.17 -19.24
N ARG A 219 7.68 -1.94 -19.63
CA ARG A 219 7.55 -0.80 -18.71
C ARG A 219 6.58 -1.11 -17.56
N GLU A 220 5.38 -1.62 -17.85
CA GLU A 220 4.39 -1.97 -16.82
C GLU A 220 4.93 -3.06 -15.87
N TYR A 221 5.54 -4.12 -16.40
CA TYR A 221 6.13 -5.18 -15.58
C TYR A 221 7.24 -4.67 -14.65
N ILE A 222 8.13 -3.82 -15.17
CA ILE A 222 9.22 -3.23 -14.39
C ILE A 222 8.66 -2.31 -13.30
N GLU A 223 7.70 -1.43 -13.61
CA GLU A 223 7.08 -0.55 -12.62
C GLU A 223 6.35 -1.36 -11.54
N MET A 224 5.59 -2.40 -11.92
CA MET A 224 4.91 -3.29 -10.98
C MET A 224 5.90 -4.00 -10.05
N TRP A 225 6.99 -4.53 -10.59
CA TRP A 225 8.03 -5.18 -9.80
C TRP A 225 8.69 -4.19 -8.84
N ARG A 226 9.16 -3.03 -9.33
CA ARG A 226 9.80 -1.99 -8.53
C ARG A 226 8.89 -1.50 -7.41
N SER A 227 7.66 -1.13 -7.74
CA SER A 227 6.69 -0.62 -6.76
C SER A 227 6.41 -1.63 -5.65
N ASN A 228 6.28 -2.93 -5.98
CA ASN A 228 6.09 -3.97 -4.96
C ASN A 228 7.36 -4.18 -4.12
N ALA A 229 8.55 -4.19 -4.72
CA ALA A 229 9.81 -4.32 -4.00
C ALA A 229 10.07 -3.13 -3.04
N GLU A 230 9.82 -1.90 -3.51
CA GLU A 230 9.89 -0.69 -2.69
C GLU A 230 8.86 -0.71 -1.56
N SER A 231 7.64 -1.17 -1.83
CA SER A 231 6.59 -1.32 -0.80
C SER A 231 7.03 -2.25 0.32
N VAL A 232 7.75 -3.34 0.01
CA VAL A 232 8.34 -4.24 1.01
C VAL A 232 9.37 -3.50 1.85
N GLN A 233 10.40 -2.92 1.21
CA GLN A 233 11.51 -2.27 1.90
C GLN A 233 11.04 -1.13 2.82
N VAL A 234 10.14 -0.28 2.33
CA VAL A 234 9.64 0.87 3.07
C VAL A 234 8.79 0.43 4.27
N LYS A 235 7.92 -0.58 4.09
CA LYS A 235 7.09 -1.10 5.18
C LYS A 235 7.94 -1.77 6.25
N GLU A 236 8.90 -2.61 5.88
CA GLU A 236 9.81 -3.28 6.83
C GLU A 236 10.63 -2.27 7.63
N LYS A 237 11.23 -1.28 6.96
CA LYS A 237 11.99 -0.22 7.64
C LYS A 237 11.12 0.55 8.65
N THR A 238 9.86 0.81 8.29
CA THR A 238 8.92 1.52 9.18
C THR A 238 8.48 0.62 10.33
N GLU A 239 8.26 -0.67 10.08
CA GLU A 239 7.92 -1.65 11.12
C GLU A 239 9.06 -1.82 12.12
N SER A 240 10.31 -1.99 11.65
CA SER A 240 11.50 -2.02 12.51
C SER A 240 11.57 -0.77 13.41
N LYS A 241 11.27 0.41 12.85
CA LYS A 241 11.29 1.63 13.65
C LYS A 241 10.22 1.67 14.73
N ILE A 242 9.02 1.16 14.43
CA ILE A 242 7.97 1.00 15.43
C ILE A 242 8.39 0.00 16.52
N SER A 243 8.99 -1.13 16.14
CA SER A 243 9.48 -2.13 17.09
C SER A 243 10.55 -1.55 18.03
N GLU A 244 11.52 -0.79 17.53
CA GLU A 244 12.52 -0.11 18.37
C GLU A 244 11.88 0.84 19.39
N ILE A 245 10.87 1.60 18.97
CA ILE A 245 10.15 2.52 19.86
C ILE A 245 9.37 1.74 20.92
N TRP A 246 8.75 0.64 20.52
CA TRP A 246 8.00 -0.25 21.39
C TRP A 246 8.90 -0.88 22.46
N GLU A 247 10.01 -1.49 22.06
CA GLU A 247 10.99 -2.11 22.96
C GLU A 247 11.54 -1.08 23.96
N SER A 248 11.86 0.12 23.49
CA SER A 248 12.30 1.21 24.36
C SER A 248 11.26 1.58 25.43
N ALA A 249 9.97 1.55 25.10
CA ALA A 249 8.90 1.78 26.07
C ALA A 249 8.80 0.63 27.08
N LEU A 250 8.90 -0.63 26.63
CA LEU A 250 8.86 -1.81 27.50
C LEU A 250 10.05 -1.90 28.46
N GLU A 251 11.21 -1.41 28.05
CA GLU A 251 12.43 -1.34 28.86
C GLU A 251 12.41 -0.18 29.87
N GLY A 252 11.34 0.62 29.92
CA GLY A 252 11.20 1.72 30.87
C GLY A 252 12.05 2.95 30.52
N ARG A 253 12.59 3.03 29.29
CA ARG A 253 13.34 4.21 28.80
C ARG A 253 12.44 5.42 28.50
N GLY A 254 11.14 5.29 28.69
CA GLY A 254 10.13 6.34 28.51
C GLY A 254 9.15 6.04 27.38
N LEU A 255 7.96 6.63 27.47
CA LEU A 255 6.93 6.53 26.44
C LEU A 255 7.30 7.36 25.20
N PRO A 256 6.88 6.95 23.99
CA PRO A 256 7.06 7.77 22.81
C PRO A 256 6.32 9.11 22.92
N SER A 257 6.84 10.15 22.27
CA SER A 257 6.14 11.42 22.17
C SER A 257 5.05 11.38 21.09
N ILE A 258 4.03 12.22 21.23
CA ILE A 258 2.99 12.40 20.19
C ILE A 258 3.60 12.83 18.86
N LYS A 259 4.66 13.67 18.91
CA LYS A 259 5.42 14.05 17.71
C LYS A 259 5.98 12.82 17.01
N LYS A 260 6.48 11.83 17.75
CA LYS A 260 7.02 10.61 17.15
C LYS A 260 5.94 9.76 16.49
N CYS A 261 4.77 9.62 17.12
CA CYS A 261 3.61 8.99 16.50
C CYS A 261 3.17 9.75 15.23
N ARG A 262 3.25 11.08 15.22
CA ARG A 262 2.94 11.87 14.03
C ARG A 262 3.92 11.60 12.87
N GLU A 263 5.22 11.55 13.14
CA GLU A 263 6.26 11.22 12.14
C GLU A 263 6.04 9.81 11.53
N ILE A 264 5.65 8.84 12.36
CA ILE A 264 5.30 7.50 11.89
C ILE A 264 4.05 7.55 11.00
N GLN A 265 3.03 8.31 11.41
CA GLN A 265 1.82 8.49 10.62
C GLN A 265 2.09 9.21 9.28
N ASP A 266 2.98 10.20 9.25
CA ASP A 266 3.41 10.84 8.00
C ASP A 266 4.02 9.79 7.05
N ARG A 267 4.85 8.89 7.59
CA ARG A 267 5.44 7.79 6.82
C ARG A 267 4.38 6.81 6.32
N LEU A 268 3.36 6.50 7.12
CA LEU A 268 2.23 5.64 6.72
C LEU A 268 1.43 6.26 5.57
N CYS A 269 1.16 7.55 5.64
CA CYS A 269 0.48 8.27 4.56
C CYS A 269 1.30 8.23 3.27
N LEU A 270 2.62 8.48 3.32
CA LEU A 270 3.50 8.32 2.15
C LEU A 270 3.47 6.90 1.58
N ILE A 271 3.55 5.88 2.44
CA ILE A 271 3.44 4.47 2.03
C ILE A 271 2.14 4.25 1.28
N ARG A 272 1.02 4.75 1.77
CA ARG A 272 -0.30 4.59 1.15
C ARG A 272 -0.43 5.29 -0.19
N GLN A 273 0.16 6.46 -0.35
CA GLN A 273 0.17 7.19 -1.63
C GLN A 273 0.89 6.42 -2.75
N THR A 274 1.90 5.61 -2.38
CA THR A 274 2.73 4.85 -3.34
C THR A 274 2.57 3.34 -3.24
N ASN A 275 1.63 2.85 -2.43
CA ASN A 275 1.50 1.42 -2.15
C ASN A 275 1.13 0.66 -3.42
N ALA A 276 1.91 -0.38 -3.73
CA ALA A 276 1.69 -1.17 -4.92
C ALA A 276 0.32 -1.86 -4.90
N ILE A 277 -0.27 -2.05 -6.08
CA ILE A 277 -1.50 -2.83 -6.23
C ILE A 277 -1.16 -4.31 -6.33
N ILE A 278 -1.88 -5.13 -5.56
CA ILE A 278 -1.87 -6.58 -5.66
C ILE A 278 -3.23 -7.03 -6.24
N PRO A 279 -3.26 -7.91 -7.26
CA PRO A 279 -4.51 -8.48 -7.76
C PRO A 279 -5.29 -9.21 -6.68
N ASP A 280 -6.63 -9.11 -6.70
CA ASP A 280 -7.47 -9.72 -5.66
C ASP A 280 -7.30 -11.24 -5.62
N TRP A 281 -7.28 -11.91 -6.78
CA TRP A 281 -7.10 -13.35 -6.85
C TRP A 281 -5.81 -13.80 -6.14
N PHE A 282 -4.71 -13.04 -6.29
CA PHE A 282 -3.44 -13.35 -5.64
C PHE A 282 -3.54 -13.14 -4.13
N TYR A 283 -4.16 -12.04 -3.71
CA TYR A 283 -4.41 -11.78 -2.29
C TYR A 283 -5.21 -12.92 -1.63
N TRP A 284 -6.31 -13.36 -2.25
CA TRP A 284 -7.20 -14.39 -1.71
C TRP A 284 -6.52 -15.76 -1.56
N ILE A 285 -5.62 -16.13 -2.47
CA ILE A 285 -4.85 -17.40 -2.38
C ILE A 285 -3.98 -17.42 -1.12
N PHE A 286 -3.34 -16.31 -0.77
CA PHE A 286 -2.38 -16.24 0.33
C PHE A 286 -2.95 -15.65 1.64
N ARG A 287 -4.21 -15.21 1.62
CA ARG A 287 -4.88 -14.50 2.72
C ARG A 287 -4.84 -15.26 4.05
N LYS A 288 -5.26 -16.53 4.07
CA LYS A 288 -5.36 -17.34 5.30
C LYS A 288 -4.03 -17.45 6.04
N LYS A 289 -2.92 -17.60 5.31
CA LYS A 289 -1.57 -17.68 5.89
C LYS A 289 -1.12 -16.33 6.45
N ALA A 290 -1.44 -15.23 5.77
CA ALA A 290 -1.10 -13.88 6.21
C ALA A 290 -1.90 -13.45 7.46
N GLU A 291 -3.21 -13.72 7.49
CA GLU A 291 -4.07 -13.41 8.65
C GLU A 291 -3.65 -14.17 9.90
N LYS A 292 -3.26 -15.45 9.78
CA LYS A 292 -2.78 -16.25 10.92
C LYS A 292 -1.53 -15.66 11.56
N VAL A 293 -0.54 -15.25 10.77
CA VAL A 293 0.71 -14.65 11.26
C VAL A 293 0.43 -13.32 11.96
N MET A 294 -0.48 -12.51 11.40
CA MET A 294 -0.84 -11.21 11.97
C MET A 294 -1.55 -11.32 13.32
N ARG A 295 -2.56 -12.21 13.43
CA ARG A 295 -3.35 -12.33 14.66
C ARG A 295 -2.48 -12.74 15.86
N VAL A 296 -1.50 -13.62 15.62
CA VAL A 296 -0.51 -14.00 16.64
C VAL A 296 0.32 -12.77 17.04
N SER A 297 0.88 -12.04 16.07
CA SER A 297 1.71 -10.85 16.37
C SER A 297 0.95 -9.74 17.11
N SER A 298 -0.32 -9.47 16.80
CA SER A 298 -1.07 -8.42 17.51
C SER A 298 -1.41 -8.79 18.96
N ASN A 299 -1.76 -10.06 19.21
CA ASN A 299 -2.05 -10.54 20.56
C ASN A 299 -0.79 -10.51 21.43
N ASP A 300 0.37 -10.91 20.88
CA ASP A 300 1.65 -10.90 21.60
C ASP A 300 2.01 -9.50 22.13
N TYR A 301 1.68 -8.43 21.41
CA TYR A 301 1.97 -7.06 21.85
C TYR A 301 1.09 -6.62 23.02
N VAL A 302 -0.20 -6.95 22.99
CA VAL A 302 -1.12 -6.64 24.09
C VAL A 302 -0.70 -7.42 25.34
N ASP A 303 -0.35 -8.69 25.18
CA ASP A 303 0.11 -9.52 26.30
C ASP A 303 1.46 -9.02 26.86
N GLN A 304 2.41 -8.64 26.02
CA GLN A 304 3.67 -8.00 26.45
C GLN A 304 3.41 -6.72 27.26
N ALA A 305 2.52 -5.84 26.81
CA ALA A 305 2.19 -4.61 27.52
C ALA A 305 1.58 -4.88 28.89
N ARG A 306 0.70 -5.90 29.01
CA ARG A 306 0.11 -6.31 30.30
C ARG A 306 1.17 -6.76 31.30
N THR A 307 2.13 -7.59 30.86
CA THR A 307 3.20 -8.09 31.76
C THR A 307 4.09 -6.99 32.34
N ARG A 308 4.11 -5.81 31.71
CA ARG A 308 4.89 -4.64 32.14
C ARG A 308 4.05 -3.52 32.76
N GLY A 309 2.75 -3.73 32.97
CA GLY A 309 1.84 -2.74 33.55
C GLY A 309 1.57 -1.54 32.65
N LEU A 310 1.69 -1.72 31.33
CA LEU A 310 1.45 -0.71 30.30
C LEU A 310 0.09 -0.92 29.58
N ALA A 311 -0.65 -1.95 29.98
CA ALA A 311 -1.99 -2.33 29.56
C ALA A 311 -2.80 -2.85 30.75
#